data_AF-A0A6G6CT37-F1
#
_entry.id   AF-A0A6G6CT37-F1
#
_cell.length_a   1.000
_cell.length_b   1.000
_cell.length_c   1.000
_cell.angle_alpha   90.00
_cell.angle_beta   90.00
_cell.angle_gamma   90.00
#
_symmetry.space_group_name_H-M   'P 1'
#
loop_
_entity.id
_entity.type
_entity.pdbx_description
1 polymer ?
#
loop_
_entity_poly.entity_id
_entity_poly.type
_entity_poly.pdbx_seq_one_letter_code
_entity_poly.pdbx_strand_id
1 'polypeptide(L)' 'CKRAIKANHHLDDRQARALLQKLPECENPFNCPHGRPVLVHFSNTDLEKMFKRIQNSHESGEMQ' A
#
# COMPACT_ATOMS: atom_id res chain seq x y z
N CYS A 1 -18.58 -6.99 6.13
CA CYS A 1 -17.88 -7.53 4.93
C CYS A 1 -18.77 -8.05 3.79
N LYS A 2 -20.00 -8.54 4.01
CA LYS A 2 -20.78 -9.26 2.98
C LYS A 2 -21.09 -8.44 1.71
N ARG A 3 -21.42 -7.14 1.86
CA ARG A 3 -21.75 -6.21 0.76
C ARG A 3 -20.56 -5.38 0.23
N ALA A 4 -19.34 -5.64 0.70
CA ALA A 4 -18.17 -4.88 0.28
C ALA A 4 -17.71 -5.31 -1.12
N ILE A 5 -17.08 -4.39 -1.84
CA ILE A 5 -16.27 -4.70 -3.03
C ILE A 5 -15.22 -5.75 -2.65
N LYS A 6 -15.00 -6.72 -3.54
CA LYS A 6 -14.12 -7.87 -3.31
C LYS A 6 -12.87 -7.76 -4.16
N ALA A 7 -11.84 -8.52 -3.80
CA ALA A 7 -10.67 -8.67 -4.64
C ALA A 7 -11.09 -9.09 -6.06
N ASN A 8 -10.42 -8.53 -7.07
CA ASN A 8 -10.68 -8.72 -8.50
C ASN A 8 -12.05 -8.22 -9.01
N HIS A 9 -12.82 -7.49 -8.20
CA HIS A 9 -14.01 -6.81 -8.68
C HIS A 9 -13.58 -5.62 -9.55
N HIS A 10 -14.03 -5.59 -10.80
CA HIS A 10 -13.71 -4.51 -11.72
C HIS A 10 -14.35 -3.19 -11.29
N LEU A 11 -13.55 -2.14 -11.17
CA LEU A 11 -14.02 -0.78 -10.90
C LEU A 11 -13.66 0.10 -12.08
N ASP A 12 -14.61 0.93 -12.50
CA ASP A 12 -14.28 2.03 -13.39
C ASP A 12 -13.52 3.14 -12.63
N ASP A 13 -12.92 4.00 -13.43
CA ASP A 13 -12.08 5.11 -13.01
C ASP A 13 -12.80 6.10 -12.06
N ARG A 14 -14.10 6.32 -12.26
CA ARG A 14 -14.93 7.20 -11.43
C ARG A 14 -15.29 6.52 -10.11
N GLN A 15 -15.59 5.22 -10.14
CA GLN A 15 -15.87 4.43 -8.95
C GLN A 15 -14.64 4.38 -8.03
N ALA A 16 -13.45 4.12 -8.59
CA ALA A 16 -12.20 4.11 -7.84
C ALA A 16 -11.92 5.46 -7.17
N ARG A 17 -12.03 6.58 -7.91
CA ARG A 17 -11.87 7.93 -7.35
C ARG A 17 -12.88 8.25 -6.25
N ALA A 18 -14.14 7.85 -6.43
CA ALA A 18 -15.17 8.08 -5.42
C ALA A 18 -14.89 7.33 -4.11
N LEU A 19 -14.31 6.12 -4.16
CA LEU A 19 -13.89 5.40 -2.96
C LEU A 19 -12.76 6.13 -2.23
N LEU A 20 -11.76 6.62 -2.98
CA LEU A 20 -10.63 7.36 -2.41
C LEU A 20 -11.06 8.69 -1.79
N GLN A 21 -12.02 9.39 -2.38
CA GLN A 21 -12.58 10.63 -1.83
C GLN A 21 -13.36 10.41 -0.54
N LYS A 22 -14.10 9.30 -0.44
CA LYS A 22 -14.89 8.95 0.76
C LYS A 22 -14.06 8.39 1.90
N LEU A 23 -12.90 7.79 1.60
CA LEU A 23 -12.04 7.20 2.62
C LEU A 23 -11.69 8.15 3.78
N PRO A 24 -11.22 9.40 3.57
CA PRO A 24 -10.91 10.32 4.66
C PRO A 24 -12.12 10.81 5.46
N GLU A 25 -13.35 10.64 4.94
CA GLU A 25 -14.58 10.99 5.67
C GLU A 25 -14.98 9.92 6.69
N CYS A 26 -14.33 8.74 6.66
CA CYS A 26 -14.58 7.67 7.62
C CYS A 26 -13.96 7.98 8.98
N GLU A 27 -14.62 7.56 10.07
CA GLU A 27 -14.13 7.74 11.44
C GLU A 27 -12.73 7.11 11.68
N ASN A 28 -12.48 5.93 11.12
CA ASN A 28 -11.17 5.27 11.15
C ASN A 28 -10.73 4.91 9.71
N PRO A 29 -10.07 5.83 9.00
CA PRO A 29 -9.76 5.66 7.59
C PRO A 29 -8.57 4.72 7.35
N PHE A 30 -7.84 4.31 8.40
CA PHE A 30 -6.63 3.50 8.29
C PHE A 30 -6.87 2.00 8.53
N ASN A 31 -7.99 1.65 9.16
CA ASN A 31 -8.31 0.27 9.51
C ASN A 31 -9.75 -0.08 9.15
N CYS A 32 -9.98 -1.27 8.63
CA CYS A 32 -11.33 -1.81 8.52
C CYS A 32 -11.89 -2.13 9.92
N PRO A 33 -13.22 -2.34 10.09
CA PRO A 33 -13.81 -2.61 11.40
C PRO A 33 -13.39 -3.94 12.06
N HIS A 34 -12.51 -4.72 11.41
CA HIS A 34 -11.91 -5.94 11.95
C HIS A 34 -10.39 -5.79 12.19
N GLY A 35 -9.86 -4.56 12.12
CA GLY A 35 -8.44 -4.25 12.41
C GLY A 35 -7.45 -4.51 11.27
N ARG A 36 -7.91 -4.79 10.05
CA ARG A 36 -7.00 -4.90 8.88
C ARG A 36 -6.66 -3.52 8.33
N PRO A 37 -5.38 -3.23 8.02
CA PRO A 37 -5.01 -1.97 7.37
C PRO A 37 -5.63 -1.89 5.96
N VAL A 38 -6.06 -0.69 5.57
CA VAL A 38 -6.70 -0.46 4.26
C VAL A 38 -5.82 0.29 3.26
N LEU A 39 -4.68 0.82 3.70
CA LEU A 39 -3.70 1.53 2.89
C LEU A 39 -2.30 0.94 3.11
N VAL A 40 -1.49 0.95 2.06
CA VAL A 40 -0.05 0.72 2.10
C VAL A 40 0.61 1.94 1.48
N HIS A 41 1.66 2.44 2.12
CA HIS A 41 2.43 3.58 1.63
C HIS A 41 3.82 3.12 1.19
N PHE A 42 4.25 3.57 0.03
CA PHE A 42 5.62 3.44 -0.44
C PHE A 42 6.17 4.85 -0.67
N SER A 43 7.28 5.17 -0.02
CA SER A 43 8.04 6.38 -0.33
C SER A 43 8.84 6.18 -1.63
N ASN A 44 9.36 7.27 -2.21
CA ASN A 44 10.24 7.18 -3.38
C ASN A 44 11.47 6.30 -3.10
N THR A 45 12.02 6.39 -1.89
CA THR A 45 13.16 5.56 -1.46
C THR A 45 12.78 4.09 -1.33
N ASP A 46 11.57 3.76 -0.89
CA ASP A 46 11.08 2.37 -0.86
C ASP A 46 11.02 1.81 -2.27
N LEU A 47 10.48 2.58 -3.22
CA LEU A 47 10.45 2.21 -4.62
C LEU A 47 11.87 2.02 -5.18
N GLU A 48 12.79 2.94 -4.92
CA GLU A 48 14.20 2.84 -5.35
C GLU A 48 14.87 1.56 -4.82
N LYS A 49 14.65 1.20 -3.56
CA LYS A 49 15.13 -0.06 -2.97
C LYS A 49 14.48 -1.28 -3.60
N MET A 50 13.16 -1.26 -3.82
CA MET A 50 12.40 -2.35 -4.45
C MET A 50 12.86 -2.62 -5.88
N PHE A 51 13.16 -1.56 -6.63
CA PHE A 51 13.74 -1.62 -7.98
C PHE A 51 15.28 -1.77 -7.99
N LYS A 52 15.91 -2.01 -6.84
CA LYS A 52 17.37 -2.21 -6.68
C LYS A 52 18.24 -1.05 -7.17
N ARG A 53 17.70 0.17 -7.19
CA ARG A 53 18.45 1.40 -7.52
C ARG A 53 19.32 1.87 -6.35
N ILE A 54 18.93 1.52 -5.12
CA ILE A 54 19.74 1.69 -3.91
C ILE A 54 19.95 0.29 -3.34
N GLN A 55 21.22 -0.12 -3.21
CA GLN A 55 21.59 -1.39 -2.58
C GLN A 55 22.60 -1.11 -1.48
N ASN A 56 22.47 -1.83 -0.36
CA ASN A 56 23.54 -1.87 0.62
C ASN A 56 24.68 -2.67 -0.01
N SER A 57 25.86 -2.05 -0.13
CA SER A 57 27.06 -2.75 -0.57
C SER A 57 27.30 -3.93 0.36
N HIS A 58 27.43 -5.14 -0.18
CA HIS A 58 27.94 -6.25 0.58
C HIS A 58 29.44 -6.01 0.76
N GLU A 59 29.87 -5.58 1.95
CA GLU A 59 31.27 -5.71 2.32
C GLU A 59 31.53 -7.20 2.53
N SER A 60 32.10 -7.84 1.51
CA SER A 60 32.76 -9.13 1.64
C SER A 60 33.91 -8.93 2.62
N GLY A 61 33.65 -9.20 3.91
CA GLY A 61 34.69 -9.21 4.91
C GLY A 61 35.72 -10.30 4.58
N GLU A 62 36.78 -9.92 3.86
CA GLU A 62 38.07 -10.58 4.00
C GLU A 62 38.54 -10.33 5.44
N MET A 63 38.17 -11.24 6.35
CA MET A 63 38.93 -11.42 7.56
C MET A 63 40.12 -12.32 7.21
N GLN A 64 41.26 -11.67 7.03
CA GLN A 64 42.59 -12.28 7.19
C GLN A 64 42.73 -12.85 8.61
#